data_AF-A0A538AVJ3-F1
#
_entry.id   AF-A0A538AVJ3-F1
#
_cell.length_a   1.000
_cell.length_b   1.000
_cell.length_c   1.000
_cell.angle_alpha   90.00
_cell.angle_beta   90.00
_cell.angle_gamma   90.00
#
_symmetry.space_group_name_H-M   'P 1'
#
loop_
_entity.id
_entity.type
_entity.pdbx_description
1 polymer ?
#
loop_
_entity_poly.entity_id
_entity_poly.type
_entity_poly.pdbx_seq_one_letter_code
_entity_poly.pdbx_strand_id
1 'polypeptide(L)' 'MFDALSDRFDTIFKHLRSRGRLGEQEVDEVLREIRLALLEADVNFRVVKGVVARIKEKAVGLDLSKSLS' A
#
# COMPACT_ATOMS: atom_id res chain seq x y z
N MET A 1 7.12 19.70 -4.94
CA MET A 1 6.46 19.67 -3.60
C MET A 1 5.83 18.30 -3.30
N PHE A 2 5.26 17.61 -4.29
CA PHE A 2 4.85 16.20 -4.16
C PHE A 2 5.99 15.19 -4.34
N ASP A 3 7.20 15.66 -4.70
CA ASP A 3 8.34 14.80 -5.04
C ASP A 3 8.79 13.89 -3.89
N ALA A 4 8.81 14.41 -2.66
CA ALA A 4 9.14 13.61 -1.47
C ALA A 4 8.10 12.49 -1.20
N LEU A 5 6.85 12.71 -1.62
CA LEU A 5 5.79 11.70 -1.52
C LEU A 5 5.94 10.66 -2.63
N SER A 6 6.20 11.12 -3.86
CA SER A 6 6.48 10.25 -5.02
C SER A 6 7.68 9.34 -4.79
N ASP A 7 8.78 9.85 -4.22
CA ASP A 7 9.98 9.05 -3.94
C ASP A 7 9.72 7.96 -2.88
N ARG A 8 8.89 8.26 -1.88
CA ARG A 8 8.44 7.27 -0.88
C ARG A 8 7.60 6.18 -1.54
N PHE A 9 6.64 6.56 -2.38
CA PHE A 9 5.81 5.60 -3.10
C PHE A 9 6.63 4.72 -4.04
N ASP A 10 7.59 5.29 -4.78
CA ASP A 10 8.48 4.53 -5.66
C ASP A 10 9.34 3.53 -4.91
N THR A 11 9.81 3.89 -3.72
CA THR A 11 10.58 2.98 -2.86
C THR A 11 9.72 1.83 -2.35
N ILE A 12 8.49 2.12 -1.92
CA ILE A 12 7.51 1.12 -1.46
C ILE A 12 7.15 0.18 -2.63
N PHE A 13 6.90 0.70 -3.82
CA PHE A 13 6.59 -0.10 -5.00
C PHE A 13 7.78 -0.95 -5.46
N LYS A 14 9.02 -0.44 -5.38
CA LYS A 14 10.23 -1.24 -5.64
C LYS A 14 10.34 -2.42 -4.68
N HIS A 15 10.10 -2.19 -3.38
CA HIS A 15 10.10 -3.26 -2.38
C HIS A 15 8.98 -4.27 -2.58
N LEU A 16 7.78 -3.83 -2.98
CA LEU A 16 6.68 -4.75 -3.32
C LEU A 16 7.01 -5.61 -4.54
N ARG A 17 7.56 -5.01 -5.61
CA ARG A 17 7.90 -5.71 -6.86
C ARG A 17 9.04 -6.70 -6.68
N SER A 18 10.03 -6.42 -5.83
CA SER A 18 11.19 -7.31 -5.65
C SER A 18 10.88 -8.59 -4.87
N ARG A 19 9.75 -8.66 -4.15
CA ARG A 19 9.40 -9.81 -3.30
C ARG A 19 8.64 -10.93 -4.02
N GLY A 20 8.17 -10.71 -5.26
CA GLY A 20 7.59 -11.75 -6.14
C GLY A 20 6.25 -12.36 -5.70
N ARG A 21 5.94 -12.39 -4.40
CA ARG A 21 4.64 -12.74 -3.81
C ARG A 21 4.44 -11.87 -2.57
N LEU A 22 3.28 -11.23 -2.46
CA LEU A 22 2.86 -10.61 -1.19
C LEU A 22 1.90 -11.59 -0.55
N GLY A 23 2.28 -12.14 0.59
CA GLY A 23 1.36 -12.91 1.43
C GLY A 23 0.36 -11.98 2.11
N GLU A 24 -0.73 -12.54 2.63
CA GLU A 24 -1.71 -11.77 3.41
C GLU A 24 -1.07 -11.03 4.59
N GLN A 25 -0.03 -11.63 5.20
CA GLN A 25 0.72 -11.04 6.31
C GLN A 25 1.50 -9.79 5.88
N GLU A 26 2.25 -9.83 4.77
CA GLU A 26 2.94 -8.66 4.24
C GLU A 26 1.96 -7.55 3.82
N VAL A 27 0.83 -7.92 3.21
CA VAL A 27 -0.20 -6.94 2.84
C VAL A 27 -0.74 -6.22 4.08
N ASP A 28 -1.06 -6.96 5.15
CA ASP A 28 -1.56 -6.35 6.38
C ASP A 28 -0.52 -5.47 7.09
N GLU A 29 0.77 -5.80 6.97
CA GLU A 29 1.86 -5.01 7.53
C GLU A 29 2.03 -3.68 6.77
N VAL A 30 2.07 -3.74 5.43
CA VAL A 30 2.15 -2.55 4.56
C VAL A 30 0.93 -1.65 4.70
N LEU A 31 -0.27 -2.22 4.80
CA LEU A 31 -1.50 -1.44 5.02
C LEU A 31 -1.47 -0.68 6.35
N ARG A 32 -0.79 -1.23 7.36
CA ARG A 32 -0.66 -0.60 8.68
C ARG A 32 0.26 0.63 8.61
N GLU A 33 1.36 0.53 7.87
CA GLU A 33 2.26 1.66 7.60
C GLU A 33 1.57 2.76 6.79
N ILE A 34 0.85 2.40 5.72
CA ILE A 34 0.08 3.35 4.89
C ILE A 34 -0.95 4.08 5.75
N ARG A 35 -1.63 3.38 6.66
CA ARG A 35 -2.61 4.00 7.56
C ARG A 35 -1.96 5.05 8.47
N LEU A 36 -0.79 4.75 9.05
CA LEU A 36 -0.06 5.67 9.91
C LEU A 36 0.39 6.90 9.13
N ALA A 37 1.03 6.70 7.97
CA ALA A 37 1.51 7.80 7.12
C ALA A 37 0.38 8.73 6.66
N LEU A 38 -0.82 8.20 6.38
CA LEU A 38 -1.96 9.02 6.01
C LEU A 38 -2.52 9.82 7.21
N LEU A 39 -2.51 9.25 8.41
CA LEU A 39 -2.95 9.97 9.61
C LEU A 39 -1.95 11.06 10.02
N GLU A 40 -0.65 10.81 9.87
CA GLU A 40 0.42 11.80 10.09
C GLU A 40 0.34 12.98 9.10
N ALA A 41 -0.22 12.76 7.91
CA ALA A 41 -0.43 13.78 6.89
C ALA A 41 -1.77 14.55 7.05
N ASP A 42 -2.38 14.52 8.24
CA ASP A 42 -3.67 15.16 8.55
C ASP A 42 -4.85 14.72 7.64
N VAL A 43 -4.81 13.49 7.11
CA VAL A 43 -5.91 12.94 6.31
C VAL A 43 -7.05 12.47 7.21
N ASN A 44 -8.29 12.81 6.85
CA ASN A 44 -9.46 12.41 7.60
C ASN A 44 -9.57 10.88 7.74
N PHE A 45 -9.81 10.41 8.98
CA PHE A 45 -9.93 8.99 9.29
C PHE A 45 -10.92 8.21 8.40
N ARG A 46 -12.05 8.82 8.01
CA ARG A 46 -13.03 8.18 7.11
C ARG A 46 -12.43 7.90 5.73
N VAL A 47 -11.62 8.82 5.22
CA VAL A 47 -10.90 8.67 3.95
C VAL A 47 -9.84 7.60 4.08
N VAL A 48 -9.04 7.64 5.15
CA VAL A 48 -8.00 6.63 5.41
C VAL A 48 -8.59 5.22 5.46
N LYS A 49 -9.68 5.02 6.20
CA LYS A 49 -10.37 3.73 6.31
C LYS A 49 -10.83 3.23 4.93
N GLY A 50 -11.42 4.10 4.11
CA GLY A 50 -11.87 3.75 2.77
C GLY A 50 -10.72 3.43 1.81
N VAL A 51 -9.59 4.15 1.92
CA VAL A 51 -8.39 3.88 1.12
C VAL A 51 -7.79 2.53 1.51
N VAL A 52 -7.58 2.27 2.80
CA VAL A 52 -7.03 1.00 3.30
C VAL A 52 -7.92 -0.19 2.91
N ALA A 53 -9.24 -0.07 3.04
CA ALA A 53 -10.17 -1.14 2.65
C ALA A 53 -10.08 -1.48 1.15
N ARG A 54 -10.08 -0.46 0.28
CA ARG A 54 -9.95 -0.65 -1.17
C ARG A 54 -8.60 -1.26 -1.56
N ILE A 55 -7.52 -0.89 -0.88
CA ILE A 55 -6.20 -1.48 -1.12
C ILE A 55 -6.19 -2.94 -0.66
N LYS A 56 -6.76 -3.26 0.50
CA LYS A 56 -6.86 -4.63 1.02
C LYS A 56 -7.66 -5.54 0.08
N GLU A 57 -8.83 -5.10 -0.38
CA GLU A 57 -9.65 -5.86 -1.33
C GLU A 57 -8.91 -6.14 -2.65
N LYS A 58 -8.16 -5.17 -3.18
CA LYS A 58 -7.37 -5.35 -4.40
C LYS A 58 -6.13 -6.21 -4.17
N ALA A 59 -5.48 -6.10 -3.01
CA ALA A 59 -4.25 -6.82 -2.71
C ALA A 59 -4.51 -8.31 -2.38
N VAL A 60 -5.65 -8.63 -1.78
CA VAL A 60 -6.07 -10.02 -1.49
C VAL A 60 -6.84 -10.63 -2.67
N GLY A 61 -7.62 -9.82 -3.39
CA GLY A 61 -8.47 -10.26 -4.50
C GLY A 61 -7.79 -10.33 -5.86
N LEU A 62 -6.71 -9.57 -6.10
CA LEU A 62 -5.82 -9.86 -7.21
C LEU A 62 -4.88 -10.97 -6.77
N ASP A 63 -5.09 -12.14 -7.35
CA ASP A 63 -4.06 -13.14 -7.56
C ASP A 63 -2.81 -12.43 -8.12
N LEU A 64 -1.90 -12.04 -7.21
CA LEU A 64 -0.67 -11.29 -7.50
C LEU A 64 0.24 -12.02 -8.48
N SER A 65 -0.08 -13.28 -8.80
CA SER A 65 0.51 -14.08 -9.87
C SER A 65 0.37 -13.47 -11.26
N LYS A 66 -0.61 -12.59 -11.51
CA LYS A 66 -0.83 -12.00 -12.86
C LYS A 66 -0.20 -10.62 -13.09
N SER A 67 0.31 -9.94 -12.07
CA SER A 67 0.79 -8.54 -12.19
C SER A 67 2.30 -8.38 -12.37
N LEU A 68 3.03 -9.46 -12.66
CA LEU A 68 4.49 -9.45 -12.88
C LEU A 68 4.91 -10.02 -14.25
N SER A 69 4.05 -9.90 -15.27
CA SER A 69 4.45 -10.09 -16.67
C SER A 69 4.55 -8.77 -17.42
#